data_AF-A0A258ZUF9-F1
#
_entry.id   AF-A0A258ZUF9-F1
#
_cell.length_a   1.000
_cell.length_b   1.000
_cell.length_c   1.000
_cell.angle_alpha   90.00
_cell.angle_beta   90.00
_cell.angle_gamma   90.00
#
_symmetry.space_group_name_H-M   'P 1'
#
loop_
_entity.id
_entity.type
_entity.pdbx_description
1 polymer ?
#
loop_
_entity_poly.entity_id
_entity_poly.type
_entity_poly.pdbx_seq_one_letter_code
_entity_poly.pdbx_strand_id
1 'polypeptide(L)'
;MMKTLQFDNRWLRELPGDPETGNFTRQVHHALWSLVKPTQVQAPRLMAYSTEVATMLGLSANDMQDPAILSAISGNEVLPGMQPYATRYGGHQFGNWAGQLGDGRAILLGELIHEHKRFELQLKGAGATPYSRRADGRAVLRSSLREYLCSEAMFHLGVPTTRALSLVTTGDQVVRDMFYDGHPQLETGAIVCRVA
;
A
#
# COMPACT_ATOMS: atom_id res chain seq x y z
N MET A 1 23.13 -11.39 2.30
CA MET A 1 22.19 -12.51 2.06
C MET A 1 20.80 -11.92 2.25
N MET A 2 19.90 -12.07 1.28
CA MET A 2 18.57 -11.46 1.34
C MET A 2 17.82 -11.99 2.57
N LYS A 3 17.22 -11.08 3.35
CA LYS A 3 16.40 -11.43 4.51
C LYS A 3 15.24 -12.33 4.08
N THR A 4 15.10 -13.49 4.71
CA THR A 4 13.91 -14.33 4.52
C THR A 4 12.78 -13.79 5.39
N LEU A 5 11.66 -13.46 4.77
CA LEU A 5 10.43 -13.00 5.40
C LEU A 5 9.37 -14.09 5.30
N GLN A 6 8.59 -14.31 6.36
CA GLN A 6 7.55 -15.33 6.37
C GLN A 6 6.18 -14.69 6.18
N PHE A 7 5.52 -15.01 5.07
CA PHE A 7 4.17 -14.54 4.79
C PHE A 7 3.17 -15.69 4.95
N ASP A 8 2.07 -15.41 5.64
CA ASP A 8 0.97 -16.36 5.82
C ASP A 8 -0.10 -16.15 4.73
N ASN A 9 -0.58 -14.92 4.55
CA ASN A 9 -1.68 -14.60 3.60
C ASN A 9 -2.96 -15.42 3.85
N ARG A 10 -3.32 -15.57 5.13
CA ARG A 10 -4.56 -16.23 5.58
C ARG A 10 -5.80 -15.62 4.92
N TRP A 11 -5.85 -14.31 4.72
CA TRP A 11 -6.99 -13.64 4.08
C TRP A 11 -7.30 -14.24 2.71
N LEU A 12 -6.26 -14.53 1.92
CA LEU A 12 -6.42 -15.09 0.58
C LEU A 12 -6.84 -16.56 0.64
N ARG A 13 -6.34 -17.32 1.62
CA ARG A 13 -6.64 -18.75 1.72
C ARG A 13 -8.04 -19.03 2.27
N GLU A 14 -8.53 -18.19 3.17
CA GLU A 14 -9.76 -18.44 3.92
C GLU A 14 -10.98 -17.72 3.37
N LEU A 15 -10.81 -16.70 2.53
CA LEU A 15 -11.91 -15.88 2.03
C LEU A 15 -12.09 -15.99 0.51
N PRO A 16 -13.32 -15.83 0.00
CA PRO A 16 -13.60 -15.91 -1.42
C PRO A 16 -12.80 -14.87 -2.23
N GLY A 17 -11.99 -15.36 -3.17
CA GLY A 17 -11.22 -14.54 -4.09
C GLY A 17 -11.94 -14.28 -5.40
N ASP A 18 -11.59 -13.18 -6.05
CA ASP A 18 -12.04 -12.87 -7.41
C ASP A 18 -11.39 -13.84 -8.41
N PRO A 19 -12.16 -14.62 -9.18
CA PRO A 19 -11.61 -15.51 -10.18
C PRO A 19 -10.97 -14.76 -11.36
N GLU A 20 -11.32 -13.49 -11.57
CA GLU A 20 -10.69 -12.64 -12.58
C GLU A 20 -9.32 -12.14 -12.09
N THR A 21 -8.28 -12.47 -12.85
CA THR A 21 -6.88 -12.15 -12.52
C THR A 21 -6.36 -10.93 -13.27
N GLY A 22 -7.09 -10.44 -14.27
CA GLY A 22 -6.80 -9.20 -15.00
C GLY A 22 -6.98 -7.98 -14.11
N ASN A 23 -6.03 -7.05 -14.20
CA ASN A 23 -6.08 -5.77 -13.48
C ASN A 23 -6.67 -4.67 -14.37
N PHE A 24 -7.98 -4.46 -14.27
CA PHE A 24 -8.71 -3.35 -14.88
C PHE A 24 -9.91 -3.00 -14.02
N THR A 25 -10.29 -1.72 -14.01
CA THR A 25 -11.44 -1.23 -13.21
C THR A 25 -12.71 -1.98 -13.60
N ARG A 26 -13.40 -2.55 -12.60
CA ARG A 26 -14.70 -3.24 -12.77
C ARG A 26 -15.45 -3.31 -11.44
N GLN A 27 -16.73 -3.69 -11.51
CA GLN A 27 -17.42 -4.18 -10.33
C GLN A 27 -17.03 -5.64 -10.10
N VAL A 28 -16.55 -5.93 -8.89
CA VAL A 28 -16.23 -7.30 -8.46
C VAL A 28 -17.42 -7.85 -7.67
N HIS A 29 -17.87 -9.05 -7.97
CA HIS A 29 -19.01 -9.69 -7.31
C HIS A 29 -18.58 -11.01 -6.68
N HIS A 30 -19.24 -11.40 -5.58
CA HIS A 30 -19.01 -12.70 -4.90
C HIS A 30 -17.57 -12.97 -4.44
N ALA A 31 -16.75 -11.94 -4.27
CA ALA A 31 -15.39 -12.01 -3.75
C ALA A 31 -15.14 -10.93 -2.69
N LEU A 32 -14.11 -11.12 -1.87
CA LEU A 32 -13.66 -10.18 -0.84
C LEU A 32 -12.29 -9.55 -1.18
N TRP A 33 -11.60 -10.08 -2.18
CA TRP A 33 -10.31 -9.57 -2.64
C TRP A 33 -10.09 -9.94 -4.12
N SER A 34 -9.22 -9.19 -4.80
CA SER A 34 -8.69 -9.53 -6.13
C SER A 34 -7.17 -9.54 -6.09
N LEU A 35 -6.52 -10.47 -6.80
CA LEU A 35 -5.07 -10.42 -6.99
C LEU A 35 -4.71 -9.17 -7.79
N VAL A 36 -3.74 -8.41 -7.31
CA VAL A 36 -3.29 -7.19 -7.96
C VAL A 36 -1.79 -7.04 -7.75
N LYS A 37 -1.03 -7.06 -8.84
CA LYS A 37 0.39 -6.69 -8.79
C LYS A 37 0.53 -5.16 -8.74
N PRO A 38 1.40 -4.61 -7.87
CA PRO A 38 1.79 -3.22 -7.95
C PRO A 38 2.27 -2.82 -9.35
N THR A 39 1.99 -1.58 -9.73
CA THR A 39 2.50 -0.99 -10.98
C THR A 39 3.89 -0.43 -10.73
N GLN A 40 4.87 -0.97 -11.47
CA GLN A 40 6.26 -0.54 -11.39
C GLN A 40 6.42 0.98 -11.55
N VAL A 41 7.48 1.49 -10.92
CA VAL A 41 7.83 2.91 -10.87
C VAL A 41 9.26 3.14 -11.38
N GLN A 42 9.50 4.32 -11.95
CA GLN A 42 10.70 4.59 -12.75
C GLN A 42 12.00 4.63 -11.95
N ALA A 43 12.01 5.33 -10.81
CA ALA A 43 13.23 5.59 -10.04
C ALA A 43 12.92 5.69 -8.54
N PRO A 44 12.59 4.56 -7.88
CA PRO A 44 12.24 4.58 -6.48
C PRO A 44 13.41 5.04 -5.61
N ARG A 45 13.14 5.93 -4.65
CA ARG A 45 14.12 6.36 -3.64
C ARG A 45 13.47 6.36 -2.26
N LEU A 46 14.12 5.69 -1.31
CA LEU A 46 13.70 5.70 0.09
C LEU A 46 13.98 7.09 0.68
N MET A 47 12.92 7.80 1.07
CA MET A 47 13.04 9.12 1.71
C MET A 47 13.17 8.98 3.23
N ALA A 48 12.38 8.09 3.82
CA ALA A 48 12.35 7.84 5.26
C ALA A 48 11.78 6.44 5.56
N TYR A 49 12.15 5.89 6.70
CA TYR A 49 11.50 4.71 7.27
C TYR A 49 11.46 4.79 8.81
N SER A 50 10.48 4.13 9.42
CA SER A 50 10.35 4.05 10.88
C SER A 50 11.18 2.87 11.40
N THR A 51 12.21 3.15 12.19
CA THR A 51 13.08 2.12 12.76
C THR A 51 12.32 1.19 13.71
N GLU A 52 11.35 1.71 14.46
CA GLU A 52 10.50 0.90 15.33
C GLU A 52 9.63 -0.07 14.50
N VAL A 53 9.02 0.42 13.42
CA VAL A 53 8.19 -0.42 12.55
C VAL A 53 9.02 -1.45 11.80
N ALA A 54 10.21 -1.07 11.31
CA ALA A 54 11.15 -2.04 10.74
C ALA A 54 11.48 -3.15 11.74
N THR A 55 11.79 -2.79 12.99
CA THR A 55 12.08 -3.76 14.06
C THR A 55 10.88 -4.66 14.35
N MET A 56 9.65 -4.13 14.41
CA MET A 56 8.42 -4.93 14.59
C MET A 56 8.24 -5.99 13.49
N LEU A 57 8.75 -5.74 12.29
CA LEU A 57 8.70 -6.64 11.15
C LEU A 57 9.95 -7.54 11.04
N GLY A 58 10.88 -7.45 12.00
CA GLY A 58 12.13 -8.21 12.00
C GLY A 58 13.16 -7.71 10.99
N LEU A 59 13.03 -6.46 10.53
CA LEU A 59 13.94 -5.79 9.60
C LEU A 59 14.95 -4.92 10.37
N SER A 60 16.23 -5.10 10.06
CA SER A 60 17.32 -4.27 10.58
C SER A 60 17.53 -3.02 9.73
N ALA A 61 18.34 -2.08 10.24
CA ALA A 61 18.76 -0.93 9.46
C ALA A 61 19.49 -1.31 8.16
N ASN A 62 20.26 -2.41 8.17
CA ASN A 62 20.93 -2.93 6.98
C ASN A 62 19.93 -3.50 5.96
N ASP A 63 18.89 -4.20 6.43
CA ASP A 63 17.82 -4.71 5.55
C ASP A 63 17.09 -3.56 4.86
N MET A 64 16.86 -2.44 5.56
CA MET A 64 16.23 -1.24 4.98
C MET A 64 17.10 -0.53 3.93
N GLN A 65 18.39 -0.87 3.83
CA GLN A 65 19.28 -0.42 2.75
C GLN A 65 19.42 -1.45 1.62
N ASP A 66 18.83 -2.65 1.76
CA ASP A 66 18.87 -3.69 0.74
C ASP A 66 18.01 -3.27 -0.47
N PRO A 67 18.57 -3.25 -1.69
CA PRO A 67 17.83 -2.95 -2.90
C PRO A 67 16.58 -3.82 -3.10
N ALA A 68 16.59 -5.09 -2.67
CA ALA A 68 15.42 -5.96 -2.78
C ALA A 68 14.27 -5.50 -1.87
N ILE A 69 14.58 -5.01 -0.66
CA ILE A 69 13.57 -4.44 0.25
C ILE A 69 13.03 -3.14 -0.34
N LEU A 70 13.89 -2.27 -0.88
CA LEU A 70 13.45 -1.05 -1.57
C LEU A 70 12.51 -1.37 -2.74
N SER A 71 12.88 -2.33 -3.60
CA SER A 71 12.06 -2.77 -4.72
C SER A 71 10.70 -3.32 -4.26
N ALA A 72 10.66 -4.03 -3.13
CA ALA A 72 9.42 -4.55 -2.57
C ALA A 72 8.50 -3.44 -2.04
N ILE A 73 9.03 -2.54 -1.20
CA ILE A 73 8.25 -1.45 -0.59
C ILE A 73 7.91 -0.32 -1.59
N SER A 74 8.54 -0.30 -2.76
CA SER A 74 8.17 0.57 -3.89
C SER A 74 7.22 -0.10 -4.89
N GLY A 75 6.91 -1.39 -4.72
CA GLY A 75 6.07 -2.14 -5.65
C GLY A 75 6.73 -2.48 -7.00
N ASN A 76 8.07 -2.48 -7.07
CA ASN A 76 8.79 -2.91 -8.28
C ASN A 76 8.98 -4.43 -8.33
N GLU A 77 9.05 -5.08 -7.18
CA GLU A 77 9.23 -6.53 -7.04
C GLU A 77 8.30 -7.12 -5.99
N VAL A 78 8.05 -8.42 -6.12
CA VAL A 78 7.27 -9.22 -5.17
C VAL A 78 8.21 -10.25 -4.57
N LEU A 79 8.51 -10.12 -3.29
CA LEU A 79 9.44 -11.03 -2.60
C LEU A 79 8.82 -12.41 -2.40
N PRO A 80 9.64 -13.46 -2.19
CA PRO A 80 9.13 -14.79 -1.89
C PRO A 80 8.11 -14.77 -0.73
N GLY A 81 6.95 -15.40 -0.95
CA GLY A 81 5.85 -15.48 0.02
C GLY A 81 4.82 -14.35 -0.09
N MET A 82 5.16 -13.18 -0.65
CA MET A 82 4.18 -12.12 -0.90
C MET A 82 3.13 -12.58 -1.92
N GLN A 83 1.88 -12.21 -1.69
CA GLN A 83 0.77 -12.46 -2.61
C GLN A 83 -0.06 -11.18 -2.74
N PRO A 84 0.35 -10.26 -3.63
CA PRO A 84 -0.26 -8.94 -3.65
C PRO A 84 -1.73 -8.92 -4.06
N TYR A 85 -2.54 -8.18 -3.31
CA TYR A 85 -4.00 -8.13 -3.49
C TYR A 85 -4.60 -6.79 -3.09
N ALA A 86 -5.82 -6.55 -3.55
CA ALA A 86 -6.65 -5.41 -3.16
C ALA A 86 -7.98 -5.92 -2.60
N THR A 87 -8.44 -5.34 -1.49
CA THR A 87 -9.70 -5.75 -0.84
C THR A 87 -10.92 -5.08 -1.48
N ARG A 88 -12.03 -5.81 -1.47
CA ARG A 88 -13.34 -5.29 -1.85
C ARG A 88 -14.12 -4.93 -0.59
N TYR A 89 -14.66 -3.71 -0.55
CA TYR A 89 -15.61 -3.30 0.48
C TYR A 89 -16.64 -2.33 -0.10
N GLY A 90 -17.62 -1.94 0.71
CA GLY A 90 -18.57 -0.87 0.40
C GLY A 90 -18.76 0.01 1.62
N GLY A 91 -19.44 1.15 1.47
CA GLY A 91 -19.63 2.04 2.59
C GLY A 91 -20.55 3.22 2.31
N HIS A 92 -21.00 3.85 3.40
CA HIS A 92 -21.67 5.13 3.31
C HIS A 92 -20.63 6.25 3.26
N GLN A 93 -20.70 7.11 2.25
CA GLN A 93 -19.88 8.32 2.14
C GLN A 93 -20.80 9.54 2.25
N PHE A 94 -20.50 10.44 3.19
CA PHE A 94 -21.31 11.64 3.44
C PHE A 94 -22.81 11.33 3.63
N GLY A 95 -23.11 10.29 4.43
CA GLY A 95 -24.48 9.86 4.74
C GLY A 95 -25.18 9.03 3.65
N ASN A 96 -24.56 8.82 2.48
CA ASN A 96 -25.19 8.11 1.36
C ASN A 96 -24.48 6.79 1.07
N TRP A 97 -25.23 5.73 0.76
CA TRP A 97 -24.66 4.46 0.33
C TRP A 97 -23.91 4.65 -1.00
N ALA A 98 -22.58 4.50 -0.98
CA ALA A 98 -21.73 4.72 -2.16
C ALA A 98 -21.56 3.46 -3.03
N GLY A 99 -22.25 2.36 -2.68
CA GLY A 99 -22.10 1.09 -3.36
C GLY A 99 -20.74 0.44 -3.09
N GLN A 100 -20.21 -0.22 -4.12
CA GLN A 100 -18.92 -0.88 -4.06
C GLN A 100 -17.78 0.16 -4.11
N LEU A 101 -16.94 0.08 -3.09
CA LEU A 101 -15.64 0.72 -2.98
C LEU A 101 -14.58 -0.39 -3.08
N GLY A 102 -13.52 -0.29 -2.29
CA GLY A 102 -12.41 -1.21 -2.29
C GLY A 102 -11.10 -0.44 -2.25
N ASP A 103 -10.01 -1.18 -2.20
CA ASP A 103 -8.67 -0.61 -2.21
C ASP A 103 -8.33 -0.03 -3.59
N GLY A 104 -8.85 1.17 -3.88
CA GLY A 104 -8.72 1.80 -5.20
C GLY A 104 -7.35 2.41 -5.51
N ARG A 105 -6.45 2.46 -4.52
CA ARG A 105 -5.06 2.91 -4.67
C ARG A 105 -4.12 2.27 -3.64
N ALA A 106 -4.56 1.19 -3.03
CA ALA A 106 -3.83 0.49 -2.01
C ALA A 106 -3.71 -0.97 -2.44
N ILE A 107 -2.55 -1.57 -2.21
CA ILE A 107 -2.29 -2.96 -2.56
C ILE A 107 -1.58 -3.57 -1.36
N LEU A 108 -2.18 -4.59 -0.76
CA LEU A 108 -1.51 -5.38 0.26
C LEU A 108 -0.45 -6.23 -0.44
N LEU A 109 0.77 -6.28 0.11
CA LEU A 109 1.82 -7.19 -0.33
C LEU A 109 1.63 -8.60 0.27
N GLY A 110 1.02 -8.64 1.46
CA GLY A 110 0.75 -9.88 2.18
C GLY A 110 0.63 -9.65 3.69
N GLU A 111 0.38 -10.74 4.40
CA GLU A 111 0.35 -10.79 5.87
C GLU A 111 1.66 -11.41 6.38
N LEU A 112 2.59 -10.57 6.85
CA LEU A 112 3.88 -10.99 7.41
C LEU A 112 3.70 -11.55 8.83
N ILE A 113 4.41 -12.62 9.14
CA ILE A 113 4.53 -13.16 10.48
C ILE A 113 5.91 -12.85 11.04
N HIS A 114 5.94 -12.24 12.22
CA HIS A 114 7.17 -12.03 13.00
C HIS A 114 6.85 -12.14 14.49
N GLU A 115 7.67 -12.89 15.24
CA GLU A 115 7.46 -13.14 16.70
C GLU A 115 6.02 -13.54 17.05
N HIS A 116 5.43 -14.45 16.26
CA HIS A 116 4.05 -14.93 16.41
C HIS A 116 2.95 -13.86 16.25
N LYS A 117 3.31 -12.65 15.86
CA LYS A 117 2.38 -11.58 15.47
C LYS A 117 2.23 -11.56 13.96
N ARG A 118 1.08 -11.03 13.52
CA ARG A 118 0.76 -10.83 12.12
C ARG A 118 0.69 -9.34 11.82
N PHE A 119 1.24 -8.96 10.68
CA PHE A 119 1.24 -7.60 10.18
C PHE A 119 0.77 -7.57 8.73
N GLU A 120 -0.19 -6.72 8.41
CA GLU A 120 -0.56 -6.43 7.03
C GLU A 120 0.37 -5.37 6.46
N LEU A 121 1.07 -5.66 5.36
CA LEU A 121 1.87 -4.66 4.65
C LEU A 121 1.10 -4.15 3.45
N GLN A 122 0.79 -2.87 3.42
CA GLN A 122 0.01 -2.26 2.35
C GLN A 122 0.71 -1.07 1.72
N LEU A 123 0.91 -1.12 0.40
CA LEU A 123 1.45 -0.02 -0.37
C LEU A 123 0.34 0.89 -0.87
N LYS A 124 0.37 2.15 -0.46
CA LYS A 124 -0.59 3.16 -0.92
C LYS A 124 0.05 4.06 -1.97
N GLY A 125 -0.58 4.13 -3.13
CA GLY A 125 -0.03 4.78 -4.35
C GLY A 125 0.67 3.83 -5.31
N ALA A 126 0.58 2.51 -5.06
CA ALA A 126 1.27 1.48 -5.83
C ALA A 126 0.59 1.11 -7.16
N GLY A 127 -0.40 1.88 -7.62
CA GLY A 127 -1.04 1.69 -8.91
C GLY A 127 -2.53 1.40 -8.83
N ALA A 128 -3.14 1.30 -10.01
CA ALA A 128 -4.56 1.03 -10.15
C ALA A 128 -4.92 -0.42 -9.78
N THR A 129 -6.15 -0.61 -9.34
CA THR A 129 -6.76 -1.87 -8.95
C THR A 129 -8.14 -1.98 -9.60
N PRO A 130 -8.83 -3.13 -9.53
CA PRO A 130 -10.23 -3.23 -9.96
C PRO A 130 -11.15 -2.19 -9.30
N TYR A 131 -10.75 -1.68 -8.14
CA TYR A 131 -11.51 -0.76 -7.29
C TYR A 131 -11.15 0.73 -7.50
N SER A 132 -10.24 1.06 -8.43
CA SER A 132 -9.78 2.44 -8.66
C SER A 132 -10.86 3.38 -9.20
N ARG A 133 -11.97 2.85 -9.72
CA ARG A 133 -13.03 3.63 -10.38
C ARG A 133 -12.43 4.50 -11.49
N ARG A 134 -12.48 5.82 -11.34
CA ARG A 134 -11.96 6.80 -12.32
C ARG A 134 -10.57 7.34 -11.94
N ALA A 135 -9.97 6.87 -10.85
CA ALA A 135 -8.66 7.33 -10.38
C ALA A 135 -7.51 6.51 -10.98
N ASP A 136 -6.31 7.07 -10.93
CA ASP A 136 -5.08 6.48 -11.46
C ASP A 136 -4.37 5.48 -10.52
N GLY A 137 -4.87 5.33 -9.28
CA GLY A 137 -4.26 4.46 -8.27
C GLY A 137 -2.93 4.96 -7.70
N ARG A 138 -2.48 6.18 -8.04
CA ARG A 138 -1.22 6.76 -7.57
C ARG A 138 -1.41 7.68 -6.36
N ALA A 139 -0.34 7.92 -5.62
CA ALA A 139 -0.27 8.91 -4.56
C ALA A 139 0.88 9.89 -4.81
N VAL A 140 0.80 11.06 -4.19
CA VAL A 140 1.79 12.14 -4.34
C VAL A 140 2.51 12.37 -3.02
N LEU A 141 3.73 12.89 -3.10
CA LEU A 141 4.63 13.07 -1.97
C LEU A 141 3.98 13.83 -0.80
N ARG A 142 3.25 14.93 -1.05
CA ARG A 142 2.58 15.68 0.03
C ARG A 142 1.62 14.81 0.85
N SER A 143 0.85 13.95 0.19
CA SER A 143 -0.18 13.13 0.83
C SER A 143 0.46 11.96 1.59
N SER A 144 1.46 11.32 0.98
CA SER A 144 2.19 10.21 1.58
C SER A 144 3.04 10.65 2.77
N LEU A 145 3.69 11.83 2.68
CA LEU A 145 4.45 12.42 3.79
C LEU A 145 3.56 12.73 5.00
N ARG A 146 2.39 13.33 4.76
CA ARG A 146 1.43 13.61 5.84
C ARG A 146 0.95 12.34 6.53
N GLU A 147 0.63 11.30 5.77
CA GLU A 147 0.21 10.01 6.32
C GLU A 147 1.32 9.33 7.11
N TYR A 148 2.54 9.30 6.58
CA TYR A 148 3.71 8.77 7.28
C TYR A 148 3.92 9.46 8.63
N LEU A 149 3.99 10.79 8.65
CA LEU A 149 4.21 11.57 9.87
C LEU A 149 3.06 11.46 10.86
N CYS A 150 1.81 11.56 10.40
CA CYS A 150 0.65 11.50 11.29
C CYS A 150 0.47 10.11 11.90
N SER A 151 0.74 9.03 11.16
CA SER A 151 0.63 7.66 11.67
C SER A 151 1.57 7.45 12.86
N GLU A 152 2.83 7.84 12.72
CA GLU A 152 3.80 7.67 13.81
C GLU A 152 3.59 8.68 14.95
N ALA A 153 3.19 9.92 14.64
CA ALA A 153 2.86 10.90 15.67
C ALA A 153 1.68 10.43 16.54
N MET A 154 0.61 9.91 15.94
CA MET A 154 -0.54 9.39 16.68
C MET A 154 -0.16 8.21 17.57
N PHE A 155 0.72 7.32 17.09
CA PHE A 155 1.24 6.21 17.89
C PHE A 155 2.00 6.72 19.13
N HIS A 156 2.93 7.67 18.96
CA HIS A 156 3.70 8.23 20.08
C HIS A 156 2.86 9.10 21.04
N LEU A 157 1.70 9.58 20.59
CA LEU A 157 0.69 10.21 21.45
C LEU A 157 -0.18 9.19 22.22
N GLY A 158 0.02 7.89 22.01
CA GLY A 158 -0.75 6.83 22.65
C GLY A 158 -2.13 6.61 22.04
N VAL A 159 -2.39 7.10 20.82
CA VAL A 159 -3.66 6.91 20.12
C VAL A 159 -3.56 5.70 19.19
N PRO A 160 -4.49 4.73 19.27
CA PRO A 160 -4.50 3.59 18.35
C PRO A 160 -4.57 4.05 16.89
N THR A 161 -3.61 3.57 16.08
CA THR A 161 -3.45 3.99 14.69
C THR A 161 -2.74 2.88 13.89
N THR A 162 -2.94 2.87 12.58
CA THR A 162 -2.01 2.18 11.68
C THR A 162 -0.64 2.82 11.76
N ARG A 163 0.40 2.04 11.50
CA ARG A 163 1.80 2.48 11.50
C ARG A 163 2.31 2.68 10.07
N ALA A 164 3.42 3.39 9.92
CA ALA A 164 4.04 3.62 8.61
C ALA A 164 5.48 3.11 8.60
N LEU A 165 5.75 2.07 7.78
CA LEU A 165 7.09 1.52 7.63
C LEU A 165 7.99 2.48 6.84
N SER A 166 7.55 2.93 5.66
CA SER A 166 8.41 3.67 4.73
C SER A 166 7.67 4.71 3.90
N LEU A 167 8.43 5.72 3.47
CA LEU A 167 8.05 6.71 2.47
C LEU A 167 9.03 6.65 1.30
N VAL A 168 8.54 6.37 0.11
CA VAL A 168 9.34 6.21 -1.12
C VAL A 168 8.84 7.19 -2.18
N THR A 169 9.72 7.97 -2.80
CA THR A 169 9.40 8.71 -4.04
C THR A 169 9.55 7.79 -5.24
N THR A 170 8.69 7.90 -6.24
CA THR A 170 8.62 6.92 -7.35
C THR A 170 9.48 7.31 -8.56
N GLY A 171 9.85 8.59 -8.67
CA GLY A 171 10.44 9.17 -9.89
C GLY A 171 9.41 9.57 -10.94
N ASP A 172 8.14 9.18 -10.77
CA ASP A 172 7.05 9.57 -11.65
C ASP A 172 6.46 10.93 -11.27
N GLN A 173 5.86 11.60 -12.26
CA GLN A 173 5.01 12.77 -12.03
C GLN A 173 3.54 12.36 -12.11
N VAL A 174 2.74 12.89 -11.19
CA VAL A 174 1.33 12.54 -11.03
C VAL A 174 0.50 13.82 -11.06
N VAL A 175 -0.48 13.87 -11.95
CA VAL A 175 -1.36 15.04 -12.10
C VAL A 175 -2.34 15.10 -10.94
N ARG A 176 -2.37 16.20 -10.21
CA ARG A 176 -3.35 16.45 -9.14
C ARG A 176 -3.84 17.87 -9.21
N ASP A 177 -5.13 18.03 -8.97
CA ASP A 177 -5.71 19.31 -8.60
C ASP A 177 -5.80 19.34 -7.08
N MET A 178 -4.92 20.10 -6.44
CA MET A 178 -4.82 20.12 -4.97
C MET A 178 -5.99 20.85 -4.32
N PHE A 179 -6.54 21.86 -5.00
CA PHE A 179 -7.60 22.72 -4.48
C PHE A 179 -8.98 22.42 -5.07
N TYR A 180 -9.05 21.50 -6.05
CA TYR A 180 -10.27 21.17 -6.80
C TYR A 180 -10.85 22.40 -7.52
N ASP A 181 -9.98 23.29 -7.98
CA ASP A 181 -10.33 24.57 -8.63
C ASP A 181 -10.26 24.50 -10.17
N GLY A 182 -9.92 23.35 -10.73
CA GLY A 182 -9.78 23.14 -12.17
C GLY A 182 -8.37 23.40 -12.72
N HIS A 183 -7.37 23.66 -11.87
CA HIS A 183 -5.99 23.93 -12.26
C HIS A 183 -5.03 22.80 -11.85
N PRO A 184 -5.06 21.64 -12.53
CA PRO A 184 -4.21 20.51 -12.18
C PRO A 184 -2.73 20.78 -12.43
N GLN A 185 -1.88 20.32 -11.52
CA GLN A 185 -0.42 20.43 -11.60
C GLN A 185 0.23 19.06 -11.48
N LEU A 186 1.47 18.95 -11.98
CA LEU A 186 2.31 17.78 -11.78
C LEU A 186 2.90 17.82 -10.37
N GLU A 187 2.81 16.69 -9.67
CA GLU A 187 3.43 16.48 -8.38
C GLU A 187 4.29 15.22 -8.38
N THR A 188 5.33 15.19 -7.56
CA THR A 188 6.16 13.99 -7.36
C THR A 188 5.31 12.83 -6.84
N GLY A 189 5.32 11.71 -7.56
CA GLY A 189 4.71 10.46 -7.13
C GLY A 189 5.42 9.88 -5.89
N ALA A 190 4.63 9.30 -4.98
CA ALA A 190 5.16 8.65 -3.79
C ALA A 190 4.31 7.46 -3.35
N ILE A 191 4.94 6.53 -2.65
CA ILE A 191 4.34 5.34 -2.04
C ILE A 191 4.64 5.39 -0.53
N VAL A 192 3.63 5.10 0.28
CA VAL A 192 3.80 4.81 1.71
C VAL A 192 3.49 3.33 1.95
N CYS A 193 4.39 2.64 2.67
CA CYS A 193 4.12 1.30 3.16
C CYS A 193 3.47 1.41 4.55
N ARG A 194 2.16 1.19 4.59
CA ARG A 194 1.35 1.16 5.80
C ARG A 194 1.38 -0.23 6.43
N VAL A 195 1.44 -0.28 7.75
CA VAL A 195 1.46 -1.50 8.56
C VAL A 195 0.31 -1.47 9.56
N ALA A 196 -0.44 -2.57 9.65
CA ALA A 196 -1.54 -2.75 10.60
C ALA A 196 -1.44 -4.13 11.28
#